data_AF-A0A317LPE7-F1
#
_entry.id   AF-A0A317LPE7-F1
#
_cell.length_a   1.000
_cell.length_b   1.000
_cell.length_c   1.000
_cell.angle_alpha   90.00
_cell.angle_beta   90.00
_cell.angle_gamma   90.00
#
_symmetry.space_group_name_H-M   'P 1'
#
loop_
_entity.id
_entity.type
_entity.pdbx_description
1 polymer ?
#
loop_
_entity_poly.entity_id
_entity_poly.type
_entity_poly.pdbx_seq_one_letter_code
_entity_poly.pdbx_strand_id
1 'polypeptide(L)'
;MSLVSLLNDQIDVRSTDRGHPAKFTWRGHTFRVRRIIGDWPARPGAPGVPATHIHLLRVSAESETGHPSIIDISRDAASDRWTMRRQWG
;
A
#
# COMPACT_ATOMS: atom_id res chain seq x y z
N MET A 1 6.24 -5.42 -22.09
CA MET A 1 6.09 -4.10 -21.45
C MET A 1 4.75 -4.06 -20.76
N SER A 2 4.68 -4.08 -19.43
CA SER A 2 3.42 -3.94 -18.70
C SER A 2 3.07 -2.45 -18.59
N LEU A 3 1.84 -2.08 -18.97
CA LEU A 3 1.33 -0.73 -18.85
C LEU A 3 1.19 -0.38 -17.36
N VAL A 4 1.97 0.59 -16.89
CA VAL A 4 1.85 1.12 -15.52
C VAL A 4 0.53 1.91 -15.43
N SER A 5 -0.51 1.30 -14.88
CA SER A 5 -1.76 1.99 -14.57
C SER A 5 -1.70 2.57 -13.16
N LEU A 6 -2.15 3.81 -13.00
CA LEU A 6 -2.41 4.41 -11.68
C LEU A 6 -3.73 3.84 -11.17
N LEU A 7 -3.67 3.09 -10.07
CA LEU A 7 -4.81 2.46 -9.43
C LEU A 7 -5.30 3.31 -8.24
N ASN A 8 -6.57 3.14 -7.87
CA ASN A 8 -7.10 3.62 -6.58
C ASN A 8 -8.05 2.59 -5.98
N ASP A 9 -7.79 1.32 -6.26
CA ASP A 9 -8.66 0.22 -5.84
C ASP A 9 -8.51 0.02 -4.34
N GLN A 10 -9.64 -0.12 -3.65
CA GLN A 10 -9.59 -0.47 -2.23
C GLN A 10 -8.96 -1.86 -2.05
N ILE A 11 -8.12 -1.98 -1.02
CA ILE A 11 -7.59 -3.26 -0.56
C ILE A 11 -8.12 -3.55 0.83
N ASP A 12 -8.23 -4.84 1.14
CA ASP A 12 -8.60 -5.31 2.46
C ASP A 12 -7.33 -5.74 3.20
N VAL A 13 -6.84 -4.91 4.14
CA VAL A 13 -5.70 -5.26 4.98
C VAL A 13 -6.15 -6.25 6.04
N ARG A 14 -5.70 -7.49 5.91
CA ARG A 14 -6.13 -8.62 6.75
C ARG A 14 -5.38 -8.71 8.07
N SER A 15 -4.15 -8.21 8.12
CA SER A 15 -3.33 -8.22 9.32
C SER A 15 -2.21 -7.19 9.23
N THR A 16 -1.78 -6.68 10.37
CA THR A 16 -0.66 -5.75 10.51
C THR A 16 0.44 -6.33 11.39
N ASP A 17 1.66 -5.85 11.20
CA ASP A 17 2.80 -6.05 12.08
C ASP A 17 3.40 -4.66 12.40
N ARG A 18 3.46 -4.31 13.69
CA ARG A 18 3.92 -2.99 14.18
C ARG A 18 3.28 -1.79 13.46
N GLY A 19 2.00 -1.90 13.11
CA GLY A 19 1.25 -0.85 12.41
C GLY A 19 1.41 -0.82 10.89
N HIS A 20 2.24 -1.69 10.32
CA HIS A 20 2.39 -1.84 8.88
C HIS A 20 1.61 -3.07 8.37
N PRO A 21 1.12 -3.07 7.13
CA PRO A 21 0.39 -4.20 6.58
C PRO A 21 1.31 -5.42 6.42
N ALA A 22 0.90 -6.56 6.98
CA ALA A 22 1.57 -7.84 6.83
C ALA A 22 0.90 -8.73 5.77
N LYS A 23 -0.41 -8.57 5.57
CA LYS A 23 -1.22 -9.31 4.58
C LYS A 23 -2.39 -8.47 4.11
N PHE A 24 -2.70 -8.52 2.82
CA PHE A 24 -3.88 -7.85 2.27
C PHE A 24 -4.48 -8.64 1.10
N THR A 25 -5.75 -8.39 0.80
CA THR A 25 -6.46 -8.94 -0.36
C THR A 25 -6.75 -7.81 -1.36
N TRP A 26 -6.51 -8.07 -2.65
CA TRP A 26 -6.85 -7.17 -3.75
C TRP A 26 -7.36 -7.97 -4.95
N ARG A 27 -8.53 -7.60 -5.48
CA ARG A 27 -9.20 -8.29 -6.60
C ARG A 27 -9.28 -9.82 -6.45
N GLY A 28 -9.55 -10.28 -5.23
CA GLY A 28 -9.67 -11.71 -4.91
C GLY A 28 -8.34 -12.42 -4.65
N HIS A 29 -7.19 -11.78 -4.87
CA HIS A 29 -5.87 -12.35 -4.60
C HIS A 29 -5.33 -11.91 -3.25
N THR A 30 -4.77 -12.85 -2.49
CA THR A 30 -4.07 -12.54 -1.23
C THR A 30 -2.59 -12.32 -1.47
N PHE A 31 -2.06 -11.25 -0.88
CA PHE A 31 -0.64 -10.92 -0.90
C PHE A 31 -0.08 -10.91 0.52
N ARG A 32 1.03 -11.60 0.72
CA ARG A 32 1.85 -11.50 1.94
C ARG A 32 2.92 -10.45 1.73
N VAL A 33 2.98 -9.45 2.61
CA VAL A 33 4.10 -8.50 2.62
C VAL A 33 5.35 -9.20 3.13
N ARG A 34 6.41 -9.15 2.33
CA ARG A 34 7.73 -9.69 2.66
C ARG A 34 8.61 -8.62 3.29
N ARG A 35 8.57 -7.40 2.74
CA ARG A 35 9.39 -6.27 3.20
C ARG A 35 8.77 -4.94 2.79
N ILE A 36 8.89 -3.95 3.66
CA ILE A 36 8.68 -2.54 3.31
C ILE A 36 9.99 -2.01 2.71
N ILE A 37 9.93 -1.54 1.48
CA ILE A 37 11.11 -1.03 0.75
C ILE A 37 11.02 0.47 0.47
N GLY A 38 9.89 1.12 0.78
CA GLY A 38 9.74 2.56 0.81
C GLY A 38 8.62 2.96 1.76
N ASP A 39 8.82 4.05 2.52
CA ASP A 39 7.88 4.57 3.50
C ASP A 39 7.84 6.10 3.39
N TRP A 40 6.68 6.63 3.07
CA TRP A 40 6.40 8.06 2.98
C TRP A 40 5.20 8.39 3.89
N PRO A 41 5.45 8.74 5.16
CA PRO A 41 4.38 8.95 6.14
C PRO A 41 3.49 10.14 5.80
N ALA A 42 2.23 10.05 6.24
CA ALA A 42 1.33 11.19 6.31
C ALA A 42 1.98 12.30 7.17
N ARG A 43 1.90 13.55 6.72
CA ARG A 43 2.50 14.70 7.41
C ARG A 43 1.40 15.63 7.92
N PRO A 44 1.46 16.03 9.21
CA PRO A 44 0.59 17.10 9.70
C PRO A 44 0.88 18.38 8.92
N GLY A 45 -0.16 19.18 8.70
CA GLY A 45 0.00 20.50 8.07
C GLY A 45 0.87 21.41 8.92
N ALA A 46 1.64 22.27 8.27
CA ALA A 46 2.38 23.35 8.92
C ALA A 46 1.91 24.69 8.30
N PRO A 47 2.17 25.85 8.94
CA PRO A 47 1.84 27.14 8.32
C PRO A 47 2.43 27.24 6.91
N GLY A 48 1.57 27.41 5.90
CA GLY A 48 1.96 27.46 4.48
C GLY A 48 2.18 26.10 3.79
N VAL A 49 2.03 24.97 4.49
CA VAL A 49 2.16 23.60 3.94
C VAL A 49 0.88 22.81 4.20
N PRO A 50 0.14 22.40 3.15
CA PRO A 50 -1.04 21.55 3.32
C PRO A 50 -0.71 20.24 4.04
N ALA A 51 -1.61 19.79 4.92
CA ALA A 51 -1.49 18.46 5.52
C ALA A 51 -1.57 17.38 4.44
N THR A 52 -0.77 16.33 4.56
CA THR A 52 -0.94 15.12 3.76
C THR A 52 -1.56 14.03 4.64
N HIS A 53 -2.80 13.68 4.35
CA HIS A 53 -3.48 12.59 5.07
C HIS A 53 -3.09 11.20 4.54
N ILE A 54 -2.30 11.15 3.47
CA ILE A 54 -1.95 9.90 2.78
C ILE A 54 -0.57 9.44 3.23
N HIS A 55 -0.51 8.25 3.84
CA HIS A 55 0.71 7.50 4.09
C HIS A 55 0.92 6.52 2.94
N LEU A 56 1.97 6.69 2.15
CA LEU A 56 2.33 5.77 1.07
C LEU A 56 3.39 4.78 1.54
N LEU A 57 3.17 3.50 1.24
CA LEU A 57 4.15 2.43 1.43
C LEU A 57 4.44 1.77 0.08
N ARG A 58 5.72 1.48 -0.16
CA ARG A 58 6.15 0.54 -1.20
C ARG A 58 6.58 -0.75 -0.53
N VAL A 59 5.97 -1.85 -0.93
CA VAL A 59 6.24 -3.17 -0.36
C VAL A 59 6.70 -4.15 -1.43
N SER A 60 7.62 -5.04 -1.04
CA SER A 60 7.78 -6.33 -1.71
C SER A 60 6.76 -7.29 -1.11
N ALA A 61 5.99 -7.93 -1.97
CA ALA A 61 4.96 -8.88 -1.59
C ALA A 61 5.02 -10.14 -2.47
N GLU A 62 4.37 -11.19 -1.99
CA GLU A 62 4.25 -12.47 -2.68
C GLU A 62 2.77 -12.85 -2.70
N SER A 63 2.24 -13.24 -3.87
CA SER A 63 0.87 -13.75 -3.98
C SER A 63 0.76 -15.11 -3.27
N GLU A 64 -0.47 -15.55 -3.01
CA GLU A 64 -0.73 -16.90 -2.49
C GLU A 64 -0.20 -18.04 -3.37
N THR A 65 -0.02 -17.78 -4.67
CA THR A 65 0.57 -18.72 -5.64
C THR A 65 2.10 -18.60 -5.76
N GLY A 66 2.73 -17.74 -4.95
CA GLY A 66 4.19 -17.59 -4.91
C GLY A 66 4.77 -16.59 -5.91
N HIS A 67 3.96 -15.80 -6.61
CA HIS A 67 4.47 -14.79 -7.54
C HIS A 67 4.92 -13.53 -6.79
N PRO A 68 6.17 -13.09 -6.97
CA PRO A 68 6.65 -11.86 -6.35
C PRO A 68 6.04 -10.64 -7.03
N SER A 69 5.87 -9.56 -6.27
CA SER A 69 5.47 -8.26 -6.78
C SER A 69 6.05 -7.13 -5.94
N ILE A 70 6.29 -5.98 -6.58
CA ILE A 70 6.47 -4.70 -5.88
C ILE A 70 5.12 -3.97 -5.96
N ILE A 71 4.69 -3.39 -4.84
CA ILE A 71 3.34 -2.85 -4.70
C ILE A 71 3.43 -1.52 -3.96
N ASP A 72 2.90 -0.45 -4.57
CA ASP A 72 2.60 0.80 -3.88
C ASP A 72 1.17 0.73 -3.33
N ILE A 73 1.04 0.87 -2.02
CA ILE A 73 -0.24 1.00 -1.30
C ILE A 73 -0.27 2.31 -0.53
N SER A 74 -1.44 2.88 -0.36
CA SER A 74 -1.64 4.04 0.49
C SER A 74 -2.68 3.81 1.56
N ARG A 75 -2.45 4.39 2.73
CA ARG A 75 -3.40 4.52 3.83
C ARG A 75 -3.82 5.97 3.95
N ASP A 76 -5.12 6.23 3.89
CA ASP A 76 -5.68 7.50 4.33
C ASP A 76 -5.79 7.50 5.86
N ALA A 77 -5.00 8.34 6.53
CA ALA A 77 -4.95 8.43 7.99
C ALA A 77 -6.24 8.98 8.61
N ALA A 78 -7.09 9.67 7.84
CA ALA A 78 -8.36 10.19 8.35
C ALA A 78 -9.46 9.11 8.39
N SER A 79 -9.45 8.19 7.42
CA SER A 79 -10.49 7.16 7.25
C SER A 79 -10.01 5.74 7.52
N ASP A 80 -8.71 5.55 7.76
CA ASP A 80 -8.02 4.26 7.80
C ASP A 80 -8.21 3.41 6.53
N ARG A 81 -8.59 4.05 5.41
CA ARG A 81 -8.84 3.35 4.14
C ARG A 81 -7.54 3.05 3.44
N TRP A 82 -7.35 1.79 3.04
CA TRP A 82 -6.21 1.33 2.27
C TRP A 82 -6.55 1.17 0.78
N THR A 83 -5.63 1.60 -0.09
CA THR A 83 -5.78 1.46 -1.54
C THR A 83 -4.50 0.98 -2.23
N MET A 84 -4.69 0.20 -3.28
CA MET A 84 -3.68 -0.20 -4.26
C MET A 84 -3.44 0.98 -5.21
N ARG A 85 -2.18 1.39 -5.37
CA ARG A 85 -1.78 2.53 -6.22
C ARG A 85 -1.03 2.10 -7.47
N ARG A 86 -0.17 1.09 -7.34
CA ARG A 86 0.61 0.54 -8.45
C ARG A 86 1.13 -0.85 -8.10
N GLN A 87 1.19 -1.73 -9.08
CA GLN A 87 1.84 -3.04 -8.96
C GLN A 87 2.85 -3.21 -10.10
N TRP A 88 3.99 -3.81 -9.77
CA TRP A 88 4.95 -4.35 -10.72
C TRP A 88 5.15 -5.83 -10.44
N GLY A 89 5.12 -6.64 -11.49
CA GLY A 89 5.31 -8.09 -11.48
C GLY A 89 5.83 -8.57 -12.83
#